data_AF-A0A401H284-F1
#
_entry.id   AF-A0A401H284-F1
#
_cell.length_a   1.000
_cell.length_b   1.000
_cell.length_c   1.000
_cell.angle_alpha   90.00
_cell.angle_beta   90.00
_cell.angle_gamma   90.00
#
_symmetry.space_group_name_H-M   'P 1'
#
loop_
_entity.id
_entity.type
_entity.pdbx_description
1 polymer ?
#
loop_
_entity_poly.entity_id
_entity_poly.type
_entity_poly.pdbx_seq_one_letter_code
_entity_poly.pdbx_strand_id
1 'polypeptide(L)'
;MGGRWLKELLGRPVYPLPTYSAQFRTCLVLVPSLEMSDNNVVFYGFTPVPRDPDVLFKDHPTASGPNPKQDLFVASDFPLPDSAVVRQVKAFVKKELDEQTYNHSHRVYVYGTALVKTHFPTWTYDSGTYYLVCLLHDIGTAERFLASTKMSFEFKGAIVARELILAQGGHEDQADSVCDAIIRHQDIFVKGGNVTMVGQILQLATILDNVGLRANLVHPRLIETTTAAFPRKGWSEHFAHVIETELTLKPWCHTSTFEQPNWKEGVRSNFATDVRGNEVMRKYD
;
A
#
# COMPACT_ATOMS: atom_id res chain seq x y z
N MET A 1 35.56 -1.49 -37.43
CA MET A 1 35.67 -0.09 -37.90
C MET A 1 34.97 0.01 -39.26
N GLY A 2 33.99 0.91 -39.39
CA GLY A 2 33.32 1.32 -40.65
C GLY A 2 32.45 0.23 -41.30
N GLY A 3 31.12 0.27 -41.38
CA GLY A 3 30.25 1.41 -41.64
C GLY A 3 30.06 1.56 -43.16
N ARG A 4 28.96 0.99 -43.72
CA ARG A 4 28.07 1.59 -44.75
C ARG A 4 27.29 0.55 -45.59
N TRP A 5 25.96 0.68 -45.50
CA TRP A 5 24.94 0.53 -46.56
C TRP A 5 24.78 -0.84 -47.26
N LEU A 6 23.74 -1.58 -46.86
CA LEU A 6 22.81 -2.15 -47.82
C LEU A 6 21.48 -1.39 -47.72
N LYS A 7 21.20 -0.58 -48.75
CA LYS A 7 19.85 -0.24 -49.16
C LYS A 7 19.32 -1.38 -50.05
N GLU A 8 18.01 -1.35 -50.25
CA GLU A 8 17.22 -2.09 -51.25
C GLU A 8 16.64 -3.42 -50.78
N LEU A 9 15.41 -3.33 -50.28
CA LEU A 9 14.37 -4.27 -50.68
C LEU A 9 13.05 -3.50 -50.79
N LEU A 10 12.40 -3.70 -51.95
CA LEU A 10 11.02 -3.37 -52.30
C LEU A 10 10.78 -1.97 -52.91
N GLY A 11 10.87 -1.93 -54.24
CA GLY A 11 10.28 -0.89 -55.06
C GLY A 11 8.75 -0.89 -54.95
N ARG A 12 8.19 0.26 -54.59
CA ARG A 12 6.77 0.61 -54.77
C ARG A 12 6.67 2.09 -55.12
N PRO A 13 5.75 2.51 -56.00
CA PRO A 13 5.59 3.90 -56.40
C PRO A 13 5.04 4.74 -55.23
N VAL A 14 5.59 5.94 -55.06
CA VAL A 14 5.15 6.93 -54.07
C VAL A 14 3.93 7.67 -54.62
N TYR A 15 2.77 7.50 -53.97
CA TYR A 15 1.61 8.37 -54.18
C TYR A 15 1.67 9.56 -53.20
N PRO A 16 1.28 10.78 -53.61
CA PRO A 16 1.27 11.92 -52.69
C PRO A 16 0.16 11.75 -51.65
N LEU A 17 0.51 11.98 -50.38
CA LEU A 17 -0.45 12.05 -49.27
C LEU A 17 -1.29 13.33 -49.37
N PRO A 18 -2.59 13.29 -49.01
CA PRO A 18 -3.43 14.48 -48.98
C PRO A 18 -3.02 15.39 -47.82
N THR A 19 -2.93 16.69 -48.10
CA THR A 19 -2.69 17.73 -47.08
C THR A 19 -3.95 17.95 -46.24
N TYR A 20 -3.96 17.40 -45.03
CA TYR A 20 -4.93 17.81 -44.00
C TYR A 20 -4.45 19.09 -43.32
N SER A 21 -5.18 20.17 -43.52
CA SER A 21 -5.09 21.39 -42.70
C SER A 21 -5.62 21.08 -41.30
N ALA A 22 -4.73 20.84 -40.35
CA ALA A 22 -5.08 20.81 -38.94
C ALA A 22 -5.14 22.24 -38.41
N GLN A 23 -6.35 22.76 -38.22
CA GLN A 23 -6.56 23.92 -37.37
C GLN A 23 -6.22 23.53 -35.93
N PHE A 24 -5.04 23.92 -35.47
CA PHE A 24 -4.70 23.89 -34.04
C PHE A 24 -5.60 24.88 -33.31
N ARG A 25 -6.67 24.38 -32.69
CA ARG A 25 -7.28 25.07 -31.55
C ARG A 25 -6.36 24.83 -30.36
N THR A 26 -5.67 25.87 -29.94
CA THR A 26 -4.98 25.92 -28.65
C THR A 26 -6.04 25.77 -27.55
N CYS A 27 -6.23 24.54 -27.06
CA CYS A 27 -6.88 24.32 -25.78
C CYS A 27 -5.84 24.71 -24.73
N LEU A 28 -6.00 25.88 -24.13
CA LEU A 28 -5.20 26.30 -22.99
C LEU A 28 -5.54 25.35 -21.83
N VAL A 29 -4.79 24.26 -21.69
CA VAL A 29 -4.80 23.46 -20.47
C VAL A 29 -4.22 24.38 -19.40
N LEU A 30 -5.06 24.83 -18.48
CA LEU A 30 -4.61 25.52 -17.27
C LEU A 30 -3.71 24.54 -16.51
N VAL A 31 -2.40 24.71 -16.64
CA VAL A 31 -1.43 24.08 -15.74
C VAL A 31 -1.74 24.65 -14.35
N PRO A 32 -2.08 23.83 -13.35
CA PRO A 32 -2.25 24.32 -11.99
C PRO A 32 -0.99 25.09 -11.57
N SER A 33 -1.13 26.19 -10.84
CA SER A 33 0.02 26.94 -10.34
C SER A 33 0.94 26.00 -9.54
N LEU A 34 2.26 26.18 -9.66
CA LEU A 34 3.27 25.41 -8.91
C LEU A 34 3.02 25.45 -7.38
N GLU A 35 2.39 26.50 -6.87
CA GLU A 35 1.99 26.60 -5.45
C GLU A 35 0.86 25.63 -5.05
N MET A 36 -0.07 25.31 -5.96
CA MET A 36 -1.11 24.30 -5.71
C MET A 36 -0.54 22.87 -5.77
N SER A 37 0.44 22.62 -6.65
CA SER A 37 1.06 21.29 -6.76
C SER A 37 1.91 20.94 -5.54
N ASP A 38 2.67 21.88 -4.97
CA ASP A 38 3.47 21.62 -3.76
C ASP A 38 2.59 21.33 -2.53
N ASN A 39 1.41 21.95 -2.46
CA ASN A 39 0.45 21.69 -1.40
C ASN A 39 -0.14 20.27 -1.48
N ASN A 40 -0.42 19.79 -2.70
CA ASN A 40 -0.92 18.43 -2.92
C ASN A 40 0.13 17.36 -2.63
N VAL A 41 1.42 17.63 -2.89
CA VAL A 41 2.52 16.72 -2.54
C VAL A 41 2.53 16.41 -1.04
N VAL A 42 2.49 17.43 -0.19
CA VAL A 42 2.45 17.23 1.27
C VAL A 42 1.09 16.69 1.71
N PHE A 43 -0.01 17.28 1.22
CA PHE A 43 -1.36 16.91 1.63
C PHE A 43 -1.68 15.44 1.34
N TYR A 44 -1.32 14.92 0.16
CA TYR A 44 -1.53 13.50 -0.17
C TYR A 44 -0.37 12.58 0.27
N GLY A 45 0.60 13.09 1.03
CA GLY A 45 1.60 12.28 1.70
C GLY A 45 2.74 11.77 0.82
N PHE A 46 3.03 12.47 -0.29
CA PHE A 46 4.16 12.17 -1.17
C PHE A 46 5.52 12.61 -0.58
N THR A 47 5.56 13.16 0.64
CA THR A 47 6.81 13.49 1.32
C THR A 47 7.72 12.26 1.40
N PRO A 48 8.96 12.33 0.89
CA PRO A 48 9.86 11.19 0.89
C PRO A 48 10.40 10.93 2.30
N VAL A 49 10.33 9.68 2.75
CA VAL A 49 10.90 9.22 4.02
C VAL A 49 11.76 7.97 3.79
N PRO A 50 12.75 7.69 4.66
CA PRO A 50 13.55 6.47 4.56
C PRO A 50 12.64 5.24 4.59
N ARG A 51 12.81 4.35 3.60
CA ARG A 51 12.01 3.12 3.51
C ARG A 51 12.44 2.05 4.51
N ASP A 52 13.73 1.95 4.78
CA ASP A 52 14.27 0.97 5.74
C ASP A 52 13.92 1.41 7.19
N PRO A 53 13.10 0.65 7.94
CA PRO A 53 12.74 1.02 9.31
C PRO A 53 13.95 1.12 10.25
N ASP A 54 15.03 0.36 9.99
CA ASP A 54 16.24 0.44 10.80
C ASP A 54 16.96 1.79 10.61
N VAL A 55 16.87 2.38 9.42
CA VAL A 55 17.38 3.73 9.15
C VAL A 55 16.40 4.78 9.68
N LEU A 56 15.10 4.58 9.46
CA LEU A 56 14.05 5.50 9.91
C LEU A 56 14.07 5.71 11.43
N PHE A 57 14.26 4.63 12.19
CA PHE A 57 14.23 4.66 13.65
C PHE A 57 15.61 4.76 14.30
N LYS A 58 16.70 4.80 13.53
CA LYS A 58 18.05 4.92 14.07
C LYS A 58 18.16 6.19 14.92
N ASP A 59 18.52 6.01 16.20
CA ASP A 59 18.68 7.09 17.17
C ASP A 59 17.41 7.97 17.35
N HIS A 60 16.24 7.43 16.96
CA HIS A 60 14.98 8.15 17.00
C HIS A 60 14.56 8.45 18.46
N PRO A 61 14.24 9.71 18.82
CA PRO A 61 14.14 10.16 20.21
C PRO A 61 13.08 9.43 21.04
N THR A 62 12.06 8.88 20.40
CA THR A 62 10.96 8.18 21.06
C THR A 62 10.83 6.70 20.67
N ALA A 63 11.58 6.23 19.66
CA ALA A 63 11.43 4.89 19.12
C ALA A 63 12.67 4.00 19.31
N SER A 64 13.76 4.58 19.82
CA SER A 64 15.00 3.89 20.18
C SER A 64 15.10 3.63 21.69
N GLY A 65 16.01 2.74 22.08
CA GLY A 65 16.32 2.42 23.47
C GLY A 65 15.52 1.23 24.03
N PRO A 66 15.76 0.85 25.31
CA PRO A 66 15.14 -0.34 25.92
C PRO A 66 13.64 -0.16 26.19
N ASN A 67 13.17 1.07 26.34
CA ASN A 67 11.78 1.40 26.61
C ASN A 67 11.31 2.53 25.68
N PRO A 68 11.02 2.25 24.39
CA PRO A 68 10.44 3.24 23.49
C PRO A 68 9.16 3.85 24.06
N LYS A 69 8.87 5.09 23.68
CA LYS A 69 7.66 5.79 24.09
C LYS A 69 6.44 5.02 23.58
N GLN A 70 5.47 4.80 24.45
CA GLN A 70 4.20 4.17 24.12
C GLN A 70 3.08 5.03 24.71
N ASP A 71 2.48 5.91 23.89
CA ASP A 71 1.38 6.76 24.37
C ASP A 71 0.14 5.92 24.64
N LEU A 72 -0.56 6.23 25.73
CA LEU A 72 -1.76 5.51 26.17
C LEU A 72 -2.97 5.94 25.34
N PHE A 73 -3.11 5.38 24.15
CA PHE A 73 -4.30 5.51 23.31
C PHE A 73 -5.23 4.28 23.42
N VAL A 74 -6.49 4.49 23.02
CA VAL A 74 -7.50 3.45 22.76
C VAL A 74 -8.07 3.60 21.35
N ALA A 75 -8.72 2.56 20.83
CA ALA A 75 -9.24 2.57 19.45
C ALA A 75 -10.18 3.76 19.13
N SER A 76 -10.97 4.22 20.11
CA SER A 76 -11.87 5.37 19.94
C SER A 76 -11.17 6.72 19.79
N ASP A 77 -9.87 6.82 20.06
CA ASP A 77 -9.07 8.04 19.86
C ASP A 77 -8.73 8.28 18.37
N PHE A 78 -9.08 7.32 17.51
CA PHE A 78 -8.81 7.30 16.08
C PHE A 78 -10.11 7.13 15.29
N PRO A 79 -10.99 8.15 15.25
CA PRO A 79 -12.20 8.08 14.45
C PRO A 79 -11.85 7.83 12.97
N LEU A 80 -12.65 6.98 12.34
CA LEU A 80 -12.48 6.62 10.94
C LEU A 80 -12.98 7.77 10.05
N PRO A 81 -12.22 8.20 9.03
CA PRO A 81 -12.67 9.17 8.06
C PRO A 81 -13.96 8.69 7.36
N ASP A 82 -14.82 9.64 6.98
CA ASP A 82 -16.16 9.34 6.47
C ASP A 82 -16.55 10.21 5.26
N SER A 83 -15.58 10.78 4.55
CA SER A 83 -15.81 11.58 3.34
C SER A 83 -16.62 10.81 2.28
N ALA A 84 -17.19 11.52 1.31
CA ALA A 84 -18.05 10.91 0.29
C ALA A 84 -17.36 9.76 -0.46
N VAL A 85 -16.12 9.98 -0.93
CA VAL A 85 -15.30 8.94 -1.59
C VAL A 85 -15.00 7.76 -0.66
N VAL A 86 -14.67 8.04 0.61
CA VAL A 86 -14.41 7.01 1.61
C VAL A 86 -15.63 6.13 1.87
N ARG A 87 -16.85 6.69 1.93
CA ARG A 87 -18.07 5.90 2.10
C ARG A 87 -18.32 4.96 0.92
N GLN A 88 -18.08 5.43 -0.31
CA GLN A 88 -18.23 4.60 -1.51
C GLN A 88 -17.20 3.47 -1.54
N VAL A 89 -15.92 3.79 -1.25
CA VAL A 89 -14.84 2.81 -1.17
C VAL A 89 -15.11 1.79 -0.06
N LYS A 90 -15.52 2.24 1.13
CA LYS A 90 -15.85 1.34 2.25
C LYS A 90 -16.98 0.37 1.90
N ALA A 91 -18.00 0.84 1.18
CA ALA A 91 -19.09 -0.03 0.70
C ALA A 91 -18.59 -1.06 -0.33
N PHE A 92 -17.72 -0.65 -1.25
CA PHE A 92 -17.08 -1.55 -2.21
C PHE A 92 -16.22 -2.61 -1.51
N VAL A 93 -15.30 -2.19 -0.64
CA VAL A 93 -14.38 -3.08 0.07
C VAL A 93 -15.15 -4.07 0.96
N LYS A 94 -16.19 -3.62 1.68
CA LYS A 94 -17.03 -4.50 2.51
C LYS A 94 -17.78 -5.57 1.69
N LYS A 95 -18.03 -5.31 0.40
CA LYS A 95 -18.67 -6.28 -0.49
C LYS A 95 -17.68 -7.30 -1.05
N GLU A 96 -16.44 -6.88 -1.31
CA GLU A 96 -15.47 -7.68 -2.05
C GLU A 96 -14.49 -8.45 -1.13
N LEU A 97 -14.15 -7.90 0.06
CA LEU A 97 -13.28 -8.55 1.03
C LEU A 97 -14.06 -9.36 2.07
N ASP A 98 -13.45 -10.44 2.55
CA ASP A 98 -13.89 -11.15 3.73
C ASP A 98 -13.75 -10.27 5.00
N GLU A 99 -14.36 -10.74 6.09
CA GLU A 99 -14.42 -9.97 7.33
C GLU A 99 -13.05 -9.86 8.03
N GLN A 100 -12.20 -10.88 7.93
CA GLN A 100 -10.86 -10.89 8.52
C GLN A 100 -10.00 -9.78 7.90
N THR A 101 -9.97 -9.73 6.56
CA THR A 101 -9.22 -8.73 5.78
C THR A 101 -9.82 -7.33 5.95
N TYR A 102 -11.15 -7.21 5.92
CA TYR A 102 -11.80 -5.93 6.19
C TYR A 102 -11.49 -5.38 7.59
N ASN A 103 -11.49 -6.24 8.62
CA ASN A 103 -11.12 -5.84 9.97
C ASN A 103 -9.63 -5.50 10.07
N HIS A 104 -8.76 -6.26 9.39
CA HIS A 104 -7.32 -5.96 9.30
C HIS A 104 -7.07 -4.54 8.79
N SER A 105 -7.71 -4.13 7.69
CA SER A 105 -7.63 -2.76 7.17
C SER A 105 -7.94 -1.69 8.23
N HIS A 106 -8.92 -1.92 9.10
CA HIS A 106 -9.26 -0.98 10.17
C HIS A 106 -8.21 -0.96 11.28
N ARG A 107 -7.65 -2.12 11.65
CA ARG A 107 -6.55 -2.20 12.63
C ARG A 107 -5.30 -1.48 12.11
N VAL A 108 -4.95 -1.67 10.84
CA VAL A 108 -3.83 -0.99 10.16
C VAL A 108 -3.99 0.53 10.22
N TYR A 109 -5.20 1.05 9.97
CA TYR A 109 -5.46 2.48 10.13
C TYR A 109 -5.16 2.97 11.56
N VAL A 110 -5.73 2.30 12.56
CA VAL A 110 -5.54 2.67 13.97
C VAL A 110 -4.07 2.64 14.38
N TYR A 111 -3.36 1.55 14.08
CA TYR A 111 -1.95 1.38 14.47
C TYR A 111 -1.05 2.39 13.76
N GLY A 112 -1.23 2.62 12.46
CA GLY A 112 -0.41 3.57 11.72
C GLY A 112 -0.62 5.01 12.20
N THR A 113 -1.87 5.43 12.44
CA THR A 113 -2.13 6.77 12.98
C THR A 113 -1.55 6.93 14.39
N ALA A 114 -1.62 5.91 15.23
CA ALA A 114 -1.00 5.94 16.56
C ALA A 114 0.53 6.06 16.50
N LEU A 115 1.19 5.26 15.65
CA LEU A 115 2.63 5.31 15.44
C LEU A 115 3.07 6.72 15.00
N VAL A 116 2.34 7.35 14.08
CA VAL A 116 2.65 8.72 13.67
C VAL A 116 2.46 9.71 14.82
N LYS A 117 1.34 9.66 15.55
CA LYS A 117 1.10 10.59 16.66
C LYS A 117 2.20 10.52 17.73
N THR A 118 2.72 9.33 18.02
CA THR A 118 3.75 9.13 19.05
C THR A 118 5.17 9.42 18.55
N HIS A 119 5.52 8.92 17.37
CA HIS A 119 6.90 8.92 16.90
C HIS A 119 7.18 9.98 15.83
N PHE A 120 6.20 10.36 15.03
CA PHE A 120 6.39 11.31 13.95
C PHE A 120 5.39 12.48 14.02
N PRO A 121 5.31 13.23 15.14
CA PRO A 121 4.27 14.24 15.33
C PRO A 121 4.34 15.42 14.33
N THR A 122 5.44 15.55 13.60
CA THR A 122 5.61 16.55 12.53
C THR A 122 5.18 16.05 11.14
N TRP A 123 4.87 14.76 10.99
CA TRP A 123 4.35 14.21 9.74
C TRP A 123 2.92 14.67 9.53
N THR A 124 2.66 15.22 8.35
CA THR A 124 1.36 15.74 7.95
C THR A 124 0.93 15.10 6.64
N TYR A 125 -0.32 14.64 6.60
CA TYR A 125 -0.95 13.99 5.46
C TYR A 125 -2.47 14.02 5.67
N ASP A 126 -3.22 13.84 4.60
CA ASP A 126 -4.66 13.70 4.63
C ASP A 126 -5.07 12.34 5.22
N SER A 127 -5.77 12.37 6.35
CA SER A 127 -6.27 11.16 7.03
C SER A 127 -7.21 10.33 6.14
N GLY A 128 -7.98 10.98 5.26
CA GLY A 128 -8.85 10.29 4.30
C GLY A 128 -8.04 9.45 3.32
N THR A 129 -6.95 9.99 2.80
CA THR A 129 -6.01 9.32 1.89
C THR A 129 -5.37 8.11 2.56
N TYR A 130 -4.83 8.26 3.78
CA TYR A 130 -4.26 7.12 4.50
C TYR A 130 -5.32 6.04 4.79
N TYR A 131 -6.54 6.43 5.13
CA TYR A 131 -7.60 5.44 5.37
C TYR A 131 -8.05 4.72 4.08
N LEU A 132 -8.10 5.41 2.94
CA LEU A 132 -8.32 4.79 1.64
C LEU A 132 -7.24 3.75 1.32
N VAL A 133 -5.97 4.08 1.57
CA VAL A 133 -4.86 3.13 1.48
C VAL A 133 -5.11 1.89 2.34
N CYS A 134 -5.44 2.08 3.61
CA CYS A 134 -5.68 0.97 4.54
C CYS A 134 -6.83 0.06 4.07
N LEU A 135 -7.94 0.65 3.61
CA LEU A 135 -9.11 -0.09 3.11
C LEU A 135 -8.81 -0.89 1.84
N LEU A 136 -7.91 -0.41 0.99
CA LEU A 136 -7.70 -0.96 -0.35
C LEU A 136 -6.42 -1.78 -0.51
N HIS A 137 -5.48 -1.75 0.45
CA HIS A 137 -4.17 -2.38 0.22
C HIS A 137 -4.22 -3.88 -0.08
N ASP A 138 -5.15 -4.60 0.56
CA ASP A 138 -5.40 -6.02 0.33
C ASP A 138 -6.51 -6.29 -0.68
N ILE A 139 -7.01 -5.30 -1.43
CA ILE A 139 -8.12 -5.54 -2.38
C ILE A 139 -7.74 -6.53 -3.49
N GLY A 140 -6.44 -6.69 -3.78
CA GLY A 140 -5.94 -7.70 -4.71
C GLY A 140 -6.14 -9.14 -4.23
N THR A 141 -6.37 -9.35 -2.92
CA THR A 141 -6.56 -10.67 -2.30
C THR A 141 -8.00 -11.21 -2.43
N ALA A 142 -8.98 -10.33 -2.70
CA ALA A 142 -10.37 -10.74 -2.90
C ALA A 142 -10.50 -11.79 -4.00
N GLU A 143 -11.41 -12.75 -3.80
CA GLU A 143 -11.68 -13.87 -4.72
C GLU A 143 -11.84 -13.39 -6.18
N ARG A 144 -12.55 -12.27 -6.35
CA ARG A 144 -12.80 -11.65 -7.66
C ARG A 144 -11.53 -11.25 -8.41
N PHE A 145 -10.46 -10.88 -7.70
CA PHE A 145 -9.26 -10.27 -8.28
C PHE A 145 -8.03 -11.18 -8.23
N LEU A 146 -7.92 -12.03 -7.21
CA LEU A 146 -6.73 -12.82 -6.93
C LEU A 146 -6.35 -13.74 -8.10
N ALA A 147 -7.29 -14.57 -8.53
CA ALA A 147 -7.10 -15.55 -9.62
C ALA A 147 -7.43 -14.99 -11.01
N SER A 148 -8.03 -13.79 -11.10
CA SER A 148 -8.47 -13.20 -12.37
C SER A 148 -7.34 -12.54 -13.17
N THR A 149 -6.12 -12.53 -12.63
CA THR A 149 -4.95 -11.86 -13.20
C THR A 149 -3.70 -12.71 -13.02
N LYS A 150 -2.67 -12.43 -13.83
CA LYS A 150 -1.31 -13.00 -13.65
C LYS A 150 -0.36 -12.05 -12.92
N MET A 151 -0.82 -10.84 -12.57
CA MET A 151 -0.04 -9.85 -11.81
C MET A 151 -0.05 -10.20 -10.32
N SER A 152 1.00 -9.84 -9.59
CA SER A 152 1.02 -9.89 -8.12
C SER A 152 -0.17 -9.14 -7.53
N PHE A 153 -0.73 -9.62 -6.42
CA PHE A 153 -1.94 -9.05 -5.84
C PHE A 153 -1.79 -7.57 -5.46
N GLU A 154 -0.59 -7.13 -5.06
CA GLU A 154 -0.29 -5.73 -4.71
C GLU A 154 -0.50 -4.82 -5.93
N PHE A 155 0.00 -5.27 -7.10
CA PHE A 155 -0.10 -4.51 -8.34
C PHE A 155 -1.52 -4.47 -8.86
N LYS A 156 -2.22 -5.62 -8.83
CA LYS A 156 -3.62 -5.66 -9.22
C LYS A 156 -4.49 -4.84 -8.28
N GLY A 157 -4.23 -4.91 -6.98
CA GLY A 157 -4.93 -4.17 -5.95
C GLY A 157 -4.78 -2.66 -6.16
N ALA A 158 -3.56 -2.19 -6.42
CA ALA A 158 -3.30 -0.78 -6.68
C ALA A 158 -4.01 -0.25 -7.94
N ILE A 159 -4.03 -1.03 -9.03
CA ILE A 159 -4.78 -0.67 -10.25
C ILE A 159 -6.28 -0.53 -9.93
N VAL A 160 -6.85 -1.51 -9.22
CA VAL A 160 -8.27 -1.47 -8.80
C VAL A 160 -8.54 -0.27 -7.91
N ALA A 161 -7.66 0.02 -6.96
CA ALA A 161 -7.77 1.13 -6.03
C ALA A 161 -7.78 2.48 -6.75
N ARG A 162 -6.81 2.70 -7.66
CA ARG A 162 -6.70 3.94 -8.43
C ARG A 162 -7.92 4.17 -9.30
N GLU A 163 -8.34 3.15 -10.06
CA GLU A 163 -9.51 3.23 -10.94
C GLU A 163 -10.79 3.51 -10.15
N LEU A 164 -10.97 2.86 -8.99
CA LEU A 164 -12.13 3.07 -8.13
C LEU A 164 -12.19 4.50 -7.60
N ILE A 165 -11.09 5.03 -7.07
CA ILE A 165 -11.07 6.39 -6.49
C ILE A 165 -11.41 7.43 -7.56
N LEU A 166 -10.81 7.33 -8.75
CA LEU A 166 -11.10 8.23 -9.87
C LEU A 166 -12.56 8.12 -10.31
N ALA A 167 -13.09 6.90 -10.41
CA ALA A 167 -14.49 6.66 -10.80
C ALA A 167 -15.50 7.22 -9.77
N GLN A 168 -15.11 7.33 -8.49
CA GLN A 168 -15.92 7.92 -7.43
C GLN A 168 -15.71 9.44 -7.28
N GLY A 169 -15.00 10.08 -8.22
CA GLY A 169 -14.75 11.52 -8.20
C GLY A 169 -13.66 11.96 -7.22
N GLY A 170 -12.80 11.05 -6.77
CA GLY A 170 -11.60 11.37 -6.00
C GLY A 170 -10.57 12.14 -6.83
N HIS A 171 -9.70 12.87 -6.16
CA HIS A 171 -8.63 13.64 -6.81
C HIS A 171 -7.56 12.70 -7.39
N GLU A 172 -6.94 13.11 -8.51
CA GLU A 172 -5.90 12.30 -9.16
C GLU A 172 -4.68 12.07 -8.26
N ASP A 173 -4.16 13.12 -7.61
CA ASP A 173 -3.05 13.00 -6.67
C ASP A 173 -3.38 12.07 -5.46
N GLN A 174 -4.64 12.03 -5.03
CA GLN A 174 -5.10 11.09 -4.01
C GLN A 174 -5.07 9.65 -4.52
N ALA A 175 -5.60 9.43 -5.74
CA ALA A 175 -5.61 8.12 -6.37
C ALA A 175 -4.18 7.62 -6.64
N ASP A 176 -3.26 8.51 -7.03
CA ASP A 176 -1.85 8.22 -7.24
C ASP A 176 -1.12 7.89 -5.94
N SER A 177 -1.35 8.66 -4.88
CA SER A 177 -0.80 8.37 -3.54
C SER A 177 -1.27 7.01 -3.04
N VAL A 178 -2.57 6.72 -3.21
CA VAL A 178 -3.13 5.43 -2.82
C VAL A 178 -2.53 4.29 -3.65
N CYS A 179 -2.42 4.47 -4.96
CA CYS A 179 -1.82 3.50 -5.86
C CYS A 179 -0.35 3.19 -5.48
N ASP A 180 0.48 4.22 -5.31
CA ASP A 180 1.91 4.07 -4.96
C ASP A 180 2.08 3.33 -3.63
N ALA A 181 1.34 3.75 -2.59
CA ALA A 181 1.40 3.11 -1.28
C ALA A 181 1.01 1.63 -1.34
N ILE A 182 -0.02 1.27 -2.12
CA ILE A 182 -0.48 -0.11 -2.25
C ILE A 182 0.50 -0.96 -3.07
N ILE A 183 1.02 -0.47 -4.19
CA ILE A 183 2.00 -1.23 -4.99
C ILE A 183 3.19 -1.66 -4.12
N ARG A 184 3.61 -0.77 -3.22
CA ARG A 184 4.85 -0.91 -2.45
C ARG A 184 4.63 -1.39 -1.03
N HIS A 185 3.42 -1.75 -0.62
CA HIS A 185 3.14 -2.11 0.78
C HIS A 185 3.86 -3.40 1.22
N GLN A 186 4.23 -4.26 0.27
CA GLN A 186 5.05 -5.45 0.48
C GLN A 186 6.53 -5.23 0.13
N ASP A 187 7.00 -4.02 -0.20
CA ASP A 187 8.43 -3.70 -0.35
C ASP A 187 9.16 -3.63 1.03
N ILE A 188 8.75 -4.51 1.96
CA ILE A 188 9.31 -4.70 3.28
C ILE A 188 10.60 -5.52 3.15
N PHE A 189 11.62 -5.21 3.96
CA PHE A 189 12.97 -5.82 3.91
C PHE A 189 13.90 -5.42 2.76
N VAL A 190 13.46 -4.64 1.77
CA VAL A 190 14.40 -4.03 0.82
C VAL A 190 15.33 -3.06 1.61
N LYS A 191 16.57 -2.82 1.19
CA LYS A 191 17.51 -1.90 1.87
C LYS A 191 17.79 -0.64 1.03
N GLY A 192 17.86 0.53 1.69
CA GLY A 192 18.12 1.84 1.07
C GLY A 192 16.93 2.50 0.35
N GLY A 193 17.10 3.76 -0.04
CA GLY A 193 16.09 4.55 -0.77
C GLY A 193 14.93 5.08 0.07
N ASN A 194 14.00 5.74 -0.61
CA ASN A 194 12.83 6.39 -0.01
C ASN A 194 11.51 5.74 -0.46
N VAL A 195 10.48 6.01 0.32
CA VAL A 195 9.07 5.73 0.02
C VAL A 195 8.25 6.98 0.37
N THR A 196 7.01 7.07 -0.12
CA THR A 196 6.06 8.08 0.34
C THR A 196 5.78 7.92 1.82
N MET A 197 5.54 9.02 2.53
CA MET A 197 5.20 9.00 3.95
C MET A 197 4.01 8.06 4.22
N VAL A 198 2.95 8.16 3.41
CA VAL A 198 1.77 7.30 3.50
C VAL A 198 2.12 5.81 3.29
N GLY A 199 2.97 5.50 2.32
CA GLY A 199 3.49 4.14 2.11
C GLY A 199 4.29 3.63 3.30
N GLN A 200 5.12 4.47 3.93
CA GLN A 200 5.86 4.09 5.13
C GLN A 200 4.95 3.77 6.31
N ILE A 201 3.93 4.59 6.55
CA ILE A 201 2.96 4.37 7.63
C ILE A 201 2.24 3.02 7.40
N LEU A 202 1.84 2.75 6.16
CA LEU A 202 1.21 1.49 5.78
C LEU A 202 2.11 0.28 6.05
N GLN A 203 3.38 0.32 5.62
CA GLN A 203 4.33 -0.78 5.88
C GLN A 203 4.54 -1.04 7.37
N LEU A 204 4.67 0.02 8.18
CA LEU A 204 4.84 -0.11 9.63
C LEU A 204 3.61 -0.71 10.33
N ALA A 205 2.41 -0.33 9.88
CA ALA A 205 1.17 -0.81 10.48
C ALA A 205 0.81 -2.23 10.06
N THR A 206 0.99 -2.57 8.77
CA THR A 206 0.75 -3.93 8.25
C THR A 206 1.68 -4.95 8.87
N ILE A 207 2.99 -4.64 8.98
CA ILE A 207 3.96 -5.57 9.57
C ILE A 207 3.70 -5.80 11.07
N LEU A 208 3.22 -4.78 11.78
CA LEU A 208 2.81 -4.91 13.17
C LEU A 208 1.63 -5.88 13.31
N ASP A 209 0.57 -5.72 12.52
CA ASP A 209 -0.62 -6.59 12.65
C ASP A 209 -0.40 -8.01 12.12
N ASN A 210 0.48 -8.17 11.12
CA ASN A 210 0.74 -9.46 10.46
C ASN A 210 1.74 -10.33 11.21
N VAL A 211 2.88 -9.76 11.62
CA VAL A 211 3.98 -10.52 12.25
C VAL A 211 4.42 -9.99 13.62
N GLY A 212 3.76 -8.97 14.15
CA GLY A 212 4.03 -8.43 15.50
C GLY A 212 5.29 -7.56 15.58
N LEU A 213 5.98 -7.33 14.46
CA LEU A 213 7.17 -6.49 14.44
C LEU A 213 6.82 -5.06 14.83
N ARG A 214 7.70 -4.44 15.64
CA ARG A 214 7.54 -3.08 16.17
C ARG A 214 6.33 -2.86 17.07
N ALA A 215 5.68 -3.93 17.56
CA ALA A 215 4.62 -3.80 18.56
C ALA A 215 5.08 -3.10 19.86
N ASN A 216 6.38 -3.10 20.15
CA ASN A 216 6.99 -2.37 21.26
C ASN A 216 6.96 -0.83 21.11
N LEU A 217 6.50 -0.32 19.97
CA LEU A 217 6.26 1.11 19.71
C LEU A 217 4.81 1.53 20.02
N VAL A 218 3.92 0.58 20.34
CA VAL A 218 2.51 0.83 20.60
C VAL A 218 2.13 0.30 21.98
N HIS A 219 1.37 1.08 22.75
CA HIS A 219 0.91 0.64 24.05
C HIS A 219 -0.02 -0.59 23.92
N PRO A 220 0.14 -1.67 24.73
CA PRO A 220 -0.67 -2.89 24.62
C PRO A 220 -2.19 -2.66 24.74
N ARG A 221 -2.60 -1.63 25.49
CA ARG A 221 -4.01 -1.21 25.61
C ARG A 221 -4.62 -0.79 24.26
N LEU A 222 -3.84 -0.16 23.38
CA LEU A 222 -4.33 0.18 22.06
C LEU A 222 -4.58 -1.10 21.25
N ILE A 223 -3.66 -2.07 21.30
CA ILE A 223 -3.83 -3.36 20.62
C ILE A 223 -5.11 -4.05 21.09
N GLU A 224 -5.29 -4.17 22.41
CA GLU A 224 -6.47 -4.80 23.02
C GLU A 224 -7.79 -4.14 22.59
N THR A 225 -7.89 -2.81 22.69
CA THR A 225 -9.13 -2.11 22.32
C THR A 225 -9.38 -2.11 20.82
N THR A 226 -8.32 -2.13 20.01
CA THR A 226 -8.41 -2.19 18.54
C THR A 226 -8.86 -3.56 18.06
N THR A 227 -8.34 -4.66 18.63
CA THR A 227 -8.79 -6.02 18.30
C THR A 227 -10.18 -6.32 18.87
N ALA A 228 -10.60 -5.65 19.95
CA ALA A 228 -11.98 -5.71 20.42
C ALA A 228 -12.95 -4.99 19.46
N ALA A 229 -12.57 -3.83 18.91
CA ALA A 229 -13.38 -3.07 17.96
C ALA A 229 -13.41 -3.72 16.56
N PHE A 230 -12.29 -4.31 16.13
CA PHE A 230 -12.10 -4.95 14.83
C PHE A 230 -11.49 -6.36 15.00
N PRO A 231 -12.33 -7.36 15.36
CA PRO A 231 -11.88 -8.72 15.69
C PRO A 231 -11.02 -9.35 14.60
N ARG A 232 -9.95 -10.05 15.00
CA ARG A 232 -9.01 -10.70 14.08
C ARG A 232 -9.59 -11.93 13.40
N LYS A 233 -10.40 -12.72 14.11
CA LYS A 233 -11.13 -13.88 13.55
C LYS A 233 -10.22 -14.88 12.81
N GLY A 234 -9.12 -15.25 13.44
CA GLY A 234 -8.12 -16.16 12.91
C GLY A 234 -7.24 -15.52 11.83
N TRP A 235 -7.03 -14.19 11.89
CA TRP A 235 -6.29 -13.43 10.88
C TRP A 235 -4.94 -14.07 10.53
N SER A 236 -4.16 -14.51 11.53
CA SER A 236 -2.84 -15.07 11.27
C SER A 236 -2.87 -16.30 10.37
N GLU A 237 -3.80 -17.24 10.59
CA GLU A 237 -3.94 -18.42 9.72
C GLU A 237 -4.55 -18.05 8.37
N HIS A 238 -5.55 -17.17 8.38
CA HIS A 238 -6.24 -16.72 7.17
C HIS A 238 -5.28 -16.04 6.20
N PHE A 239 -4.53 -15.02 6.66
CA PHE A 239 -3.61 -14.29 5.79
C PHE A 239 -2.43 -15.16 5.34
N ALA A 240 -1.93 -16.05 6.20
CA ALA A 240 -0.91 -17.02 5.79
C ALA A 240 -1.40 -17.92 4.64
N HIS A 241 -2.66 -18.34 4.67
CA HIS A 241 -3.27 -19.09 3.56
C HIS A 241 -3.43 -18.24 2.29
N VAL A 242 -3.76 -16.96 2.40
CA VAL A 242 -3.82 -16.02 1.26
C VAL A 242 -2.44 -15.91 0.60
N ILE A 243 -1.37 -15.77 1.38
CA ILE A 243 0.01 -15.73 0.88
C ILE A 243 0.38 -17.05 0.15
N GLU A 244 0.06 -18.20 0.74
CA GLU A 244 0.30 -19.51 0.12
C GLU A 244 -0.49 -19.67 -1.19
N THR A 245 -1.71 -19.13 -1.24
CA THR A 245 -2.56 -19.13 -2.43
C THR A 245 -1.99 -18.23 -3.53
N GLU A 246 -1.53 -17.02 -3.19
CA GLU A 246 -0.85 -16.11 -4.12
C GLU A 246 0.36 -16.80 -4.77
N LEU A 247 1.22 -17.39 -3.93
CA LEU A 247 2.42 -18.11 -4.35
C LEU A 247 2.13 -19.32 -5.24
N THR A 248 1.00 -20.00 -5.00
CA THR A 248 0.56 -21.15 -5.81
C THR A 248 0.02 -20.69 -7.17
N LEU A 249 -0.87 -19.69 -7.19
CA LEU A 249 -1.49 -19.20 -8.42
C LEU A 249 -0.48 -18.44 -9.30
N LYS A 250 0.47 -17.75 -8.68
CA LYS A 250 1.42 -16.85 -9.31
C LYS A 250 2.81 -17.05 -8.71
N PRO A 251 3.51 -18.16 -9.03
CA PRO A 251 4.85 -18.43 -8.49
C PRO A 251 5.95 -17.42 -8.91
N TRP A 252 5.62 -16.48 -9.79
CA TRP A 252 6.44 -15.34 -10.21
C TRP A 252 6.04 -14.00 -9.52
N CYS A 253 5.09 -14.03 -8.60
CA CYS A 253 4.57 -12.84 -7.91
C CYS A 253 5.65 -12.14 -7.08
N HIS A 254 5.40 -10.88 -6.75
CA HIS A 254 6.27 -10.09 -5.89
C HIS A 254 6.40 -10.67 -4.47
N THR A 255 5.35 -11.27 -3.92
CA THR A 255 5.37 -11.95 -2.61
C THR A 255 6.47 -13.02 -2.49
N SER A 256 6.93 -13.63 -3.60
CA SER A 256 8.04 -14.59 -3.54
C SER A 256 9.38 -13.97 -3.13
N THR A 257 9.49 -12.63 -3.06
CA THR A 257 10.71 -11.93 -2.61
C THR A 257 10.97 -12.09 -1.10
N PHE A 258 9.97 -12.49 -0.31
CA PHE A 258 10.13 -12.81 1.11
C PHE A 258 10.68 -14.20 1.37
N GLU A 259 10.77 -15.00 0.31
CA GLU A 259 11.08 -16.40 0.40
C GLU A 259 12.57 -16.66 0.23
N GLN A 260 12.95 -17.93 0.36
CA GLN A 260 14.32 -18.35 0.09
C GLN A 260 14.71 -18.09 -1.38
N PRO A 261 16.00 -17.82 -1.67
CA PRO A 261 16.45 -17.66 -3.05
C PRO A 261 16.06 -18.84 -3.94
N ASN A 262 15.50 -18.54 -5.13
CA ASN A 262 14.93 -19.54 -6.04
C ASN A 262 13.78 -20.36 -5.45
N TRP A 263 12.91 -19.73 -4.65
CA TRP A 263 11.67 -20.34 -4.18
C TRP A 263 10.89 -20.97 -5.34
N LYS A 264 10.24 -22.11 -5.07
CA LYS A 264 9.45 -22.88 -6.03
C LYS A 264 8.12 -23.25 -5.40
N GLU A 265 7.10 -23.39 -6.24
CA GLU A 265 5.80 -23.92 -5.83
C GLU A 265 5.95 -25.22 -5.02
N GLY A 266 5.21 -25.31 -3.91
CA GLY A 266 5.27 -26.42 -2.96
C GLY A 266 6.34 -26.29 -1.86
N VAL A 267 7.26 -25.33 -1.96
CA VAL A 267 8.14 -24.97 -0.85
C VAL A 267 7.35 -24.18 0.19
N ARG A 268 7.48 -24.56 1.47
CA ARG A 268 6.86 -23.83 2.59
C ARG A 268 7.28 -22.36 2.58
N SER A 269 6.30 -21.46 2.68
CA SER A 269 6.56 -20.02 2.76
C SER A 269 7.12 -19.62 4.13
N ASN A 270 8.21 -18.85 4.12
CA ASN A 270 8.80 -18.17 5.26
C ASN A 270 7.83 -17.12 5.79
N PHE A 271 7.31 -16.25 4.91
CA PHE A 271 6.44 -15.17 5.34
C PHE A 271 5.13 -15.68 5.94
N ALA A 272 4.47 -16.65 5.31
CA ALA A 272 3.29 -17.30 5.88
C ALA A 272 3.59 -18.00 7.22
N THR A 273 4.81 -18.50 7.40
CA THR A 273 5.26 -19.07 8.68
C THR A 273 5.43 -17.99 9.75
N ASP A 274 6.02 -16.85 9.41
CA ASP A 274 6.19 -15.72 10.32
C ASP A 274 4.84 -15.12 10.74
N VAL A 275 3.88 -15.03 9.81
CA VAL A 275 2.51 -14.56 10.09
C VAL A 275 1.83 -15.47 11.11
N ARG A 276 1.86 -16.80 10.91
CA ARG A 276 1.35 -17.77 11.90
C ARG A 276 2.13 -17.71 13.23
N GLY A 277 3.39 -17.30 13.17
CA GLY A 277 4.29 -17.12 14.31
C GLY A 277 4.06 -15.85 15.12
N ASN A 278 3.07 -14.99 14.79
CA ASN A 278 2.84 -13.72 15.46
C ASN A 278 2.41 -13.89 16.94
N GLU A 279 3.39 -13.94 17.84
CA GLU A 279 3.16 -14.17 19.28
C GLU A 279 2.43 -13.00 19.96
N VAL A 280 2.68 -11.77 19.49
CA VAL A 280 2.04 -10.55 20.03
C VAL A 280 0.53 -10.62 19.84
N MET A 281 0.09 -11.11 18.68
CA MET A 281 -1.31 -11.12 18.31
C MET A 281 -2.04 -12.44 18.61
N ARG A 282 -1.32 -13.52 18.91
CA ARG A 282 -1.87 -14.88 19.11
C ARG A 282 -3.08 -14.96 20.03
N LYS A 283 -3.11 -14.18 21.11
CA LYS A 283 -4.24 -14.19 22.07
C LYS A 283 -5.50 -13.45 21.59
N TYR A 284 -5.40 -12.75 20.47
CA TYR A 284 -6.48 -11.97 19.86
C TYR A 284 -6.96 -12.58 18.54
N ASP A 285 -6.28 -13.61 18.02
CA ASP A 285 -6.68 -14.34 16.82
C ASP A 285 -8.02 -15.06 17.01
#